data_AF-A0A660TC24-F1
#
_entry.id   AF-A0A660TC24-F1
#
_cell.length_a   1.000
_cell.length_b   1.000
_cell.length_c   1.000
_cell.angle_alpha   90.00
_cell.angle_beta   90.00
_cell.angle_gamma   90.00
#
_symmetry.space_group_name_H-M   'P 1'
#
loop_
_entity.id
_entity.type
_entity.pdbx_description
1 polymer ?
#
loop_
_entity_poly.entity_id
_entity_poly.type
_entity_poly.pdbx_seq_one_letter_code
_entity_poly.pdbx_strand_id
1 'polypeptide(L)'
;MKKKKLSHIEVEAAVNGIRKKYNDLIVEYMKPKIIKDSFEDRYIGALRARVDMGNFIYTEILVVSNLLKIEKEKQQQLELKRDKRLKNAKDPNIDKKRSIADRVFEANRDKIRKYQGIGLDDSDAFEINKLYGAVKFFEVNYWPFMEKILRRIYPSRYSGPRVSMENRLFEITITGPDGFPPGLIKLRTMLNRLPREYSSLERETQRCILDVSFLLHDIFDELPTFNEEGILVKDEIKPLEETVEYVHTVLDDFRLMDLKESKLKER
;
A
#
# COMPACT_ATOMS: atom_id res chain seq x y z
N MET A 1 -5.10 32.92 -56.76
CA MET A 1 -4.20 33.65 -55.84
C MET A 1 -2.94 32.81 -55.61
N LYS A 2 -1.75 33.25 -56.07
CA LYS A 2 -0.49 32.51 -55.83
C LYS A 2 -0.11 32.67 -54.35
N LYS A 3 -0.14 31.58 -53.58
CA LYS A 3 0.35 31.58 -52.18
C LYS A 3 1.83 31.99 -52.20
N LYS A 4 2.18 33.11 -51.57
CA LYS A 4 3.57 33.52 -51.36
C LYS A 4 4.28 32.38 -50.64
N LYS A 5 5.33 31.81 -51.24
CA LYS A 5 6.23 30.88 -50.54
C LYS A 5 6.87 31.68 -49.40
N LEU A 6 6.81 31.15 -48.18
CA LEU A 6 7.43 31.76 -47.00
C LEU A 6 8.91 31.99 -47.26
N SER A 7 9.40 33.16 -46.87
CA SER A 7 10.83 33.47 -46.92
C SER A 7 11.59 32.54 -45.96
N HIS A 8 12.84 32.20 -46.28
CA HIS A 8 13.69 31.36 -45.44
C HIS A 8 13.78 31.90 -43.99
N ILE A 9 13.77 33.22 -43.84
CA ILE A 9 13.80 33.92 -42.54
C ILE A 9 12.49 33.68 -41.75
N GLU A 10 11.35 33.65 -42.43
CA GLU A 10 10.04 33.40 -41.81
C GLU A 10 9.89 31.93 -41.37
N VAL A 11 10.45 31.01 -42.15
CA VAL A 11 10.49 29.57 -41.81
C VAL A 11 11.31 29.35 -40.55
N GLU A 12 12.50 29.96 -40.46
CA GLU A 12 13.38 29.81 -39.29
C GLU A 12 12.78 30.44 -38.03
N ALA A 13 12.17 31.61 -38.15
CA ALA A 13 11.45 32.24 -37.04
C ALA A 13 10.29 31.38 -36.53
N ALA A 14 9.51 30.78 -37.44
CA ALA A 14 8.39 29.91 -37.07
C ALA A 14 8.85 28.61 -36.41
N VAL A 15 9.93 27.99 -36.91
CA VAL A 15 10.55 26.79 -36.32
C VAL A 15 11.06 27.08 -34.90
N ASN A 16 11.72 28.22 -34.70
CA ASN A 16 12.16 28.62 -33.36
C ASN A 16 10.98 28.85 -32.40
N GLY A 17 9.86 29.38 -32.91
CA GLY A 17 8.60 29.46 -32.17
C GLY A 17 8.06 28.09 -31.74
N ILE A 18 8.10 27.10 -32.64
CA ILE A 18 7.68 25.72 -32.34
C ILE A 18 8.60 25.08 -31.29
N ARG A 19 9.92 25.24 -31.43
CA ARG A 19 10.91 24.76 -30.45
C ARG A 19 10.67 25.32 -29.05
N LYS A 20 10.35 26.62 -28.97
CA LYS A 20 10.01 27.25 -27.70
C LYS A 20 8.76 26.63 -27.07
N LYS A 21 7.69 26.44 -27.84
CA LYS A 21 6.46 25.80 -27.34
C LYS A 21 6.68 24.37 -26.86
N TYR A 22 7.54 23.60 -27.54
CA TYR A 22 7.92 22.26 -27.05
C TYR A 22 8.75 22.31 -25.76
N ASN A 23 9.67 23.28 -25.63
CA ASN A 23 10.39 23.50 -24.38
C ASN A 23 9.43 23.90 -23.25
N ASP A 24 8.48 24.80 -23.50
CA ASP A 24 7.47 25.21 -22.53
C ASP A 24 6.64 24.00 -22.09
N LEU A 25 6.25 23.13 -23.02
CA LEU A 25 5.53 21.88 -22.72
C LEU A 25 6.37 20.89 -21.88
N ILE A 26 7.68 20.81 -22.10
CA ILE A 26 8.60 19.97 -21.32
C ILE A 26 8.78 20.53 -19.90
N VAL A 27 8.95 21.84 -19.76
CA VAL A 27 9.23 22.49 -18.47
C VAL A 27 7.97 22.62 -17.61
N GLU A 28 6.86 23.09 -18.18
CA GLU A 28 5.61 23.36 -17.45
C GLU A 28 4.90 22.05 -17.06
N TYR A 29 4.98 21.02 -17.91
CA TYR A 29 4.26 19.75 -17.70
C TYR A 29 5.17 18.53 -17.52
N MET A 30 6.47 18.74 -17.29
CA MET A 30 7.48 17.70 -17.01
C MET A 30 7.49 16.56 -18.04
N LYS A 31 7.25 16.88 -19.31
CA LYS A 31 7.16 15.88 -20.38
C LYS A 31 8.54 15.40 -20.84
N PRO A 32 8.66 14.15 -21.34
CA PRO A 32 9.93 13.63 -21.80
C PRO A 32 10.44 14.43 -23.00
N LYS A 33 11.75 14.69 -23.01
CA LYS A 33 12.46 15.43 -24.07
C LYS A 33 12.29 14.81 -25.47
N ILE A 34 12.02 13.50 -25.51
CA ILE A 34 11.74 12.70 -26.72
C ILE A 34 10.70 13.35 -27.63
N ILE A 35 9.71 14.06 -27.09
CA ILE A 35 8.66 14.72 -27.89
C ILE A 35 9.27 15.82 -28.77
N LYS A 36 10.20 16.60 -28.23
CA LYS A 36 10.93 17.62 -28.98
C LYS A 36 11.90 17.00 -29.98
N ASP A 37 12.62 15.95 -29.56
CA ASP A 37 13.57 15.27 -30.44
C ASP A 37 12.83 14.68 -31.67
N SER A 38 11.62 14.13 -31.47
CA SER A 38 10.76 13.65 -32.56
C SER A 38 10.35 14.76 -33.54
N PHE A 39 10.20 16.01 -33.07
CA PHE A 39 9.93 17.16 -33.92
C PHE A 39 11.15 17.52 -34.76
N GLU A 40 12.34 17.55 -34.16
CA GLU A 40 13.59 17.82 -34.90
C GLU A 40 13.82 16.77 -35.99
N ASP A 41 13.55 15.49 -35.71
CA ASP A 41 13.61 14.42 -36.70
C ASP A 41 12.64 14.64 -37.87
N ARG A 42 11.39 15.02 -37.58
CA ARG A 42 10.38 15.35 -38.61
C ARG A 42 10.78 16.59 -39.42
N TYR A 43 11.37 17.59 -38.77
CA TYR A 43 11.84 18.81 -39.43
C TYR A 43 12.99 18.51 -40.40
N ILE A 44 13.99 17.73 -39.97
CA ILE A 44 15.10 17.28 -40.82
C ILE A 44 14.56 16.43 -41.98
N GLY A 45 13.60 15.55 -41.70
CA GLY A 45 12.92 14.75 -42.71
C GLY A 45 12.22 15.60 -43.77
N ALA A 46 11.47 16.63 -43.35
CA ALA A 46 10.77 17.55 -44.24
C ALA A 46 11.73 18.35 -45.14
N LEU A 47 12.87 18.78 -44.60
CA LEU A 47 13.93 19.45 -45.36
C LEU A 47 14.53 18.52 -46.43
N ARG A 48 14.84 17.27 -46.07
CA ARG A 48 15.41 16.27 -46.99
C ARG A 48 14.42 15.89 -48.09
N ALA A 49 13.14 15.76 -47.75
CA ALA A 49 12.07 15.39 -48.67
C ALA A 49 11.54 16.57 -49.52
N ARG A 50 12.10 17.78 -49.36
CA ARG A 50 11.68 19.01 -50.07
C ARG A 50 10.16 19.28 -49.96
N VAL A 51 9.58 18.99 -48.80
CA VAL A 51 8.17 19.22 -48.51
C VAL A 51 7.88 20.72 -48.46
N ASP A 52 6.63 21.13 -48.75
CA ASP A 52 6.21 22.51 -48.55
C ASP A 52 6.27 22.90 -47.07
N MET A 53 7.30 23.66 -46.71
CA MET A 53 7.57 24.08 -45.34
C MET A 53 6.45 24.92 -44.73
N GLY A 54 5.68 25.64 -45.55
CA GLY A 54 4.53 26.39 -45.05
C GLY A 54 3.44 25.48 -44.52
N ASN A 55 3.17 24.38 -45.22
CA ASN A 55 2.19 23.40 -44.78
C ASN A 55 2.70 22.62 -43.56
N PHE A 56 3.98 22.22 -43.56
CA PHE A 56 4.61 21.54 -42.43
C PHE A 56 4.54 22.37 -41.14
N ILE A 57 4.97 23.62 -41.20
CA ILE A 57 4.94 24.54 -40.05
C ILE A 57 3.51 24.71 -39.54
N TYR A 58 2.54 24.91 -40.43
CA TYR A 58 1.14 25.04 -40.03
C TYR A 58 0.63 23.79 -39.31
N THR A 59 0.90 22.61 -39.86
CA THR A 59 0.49 21.33 -39.23
C THR A 59 1.14 21.14 -37.87
N GLU A 60 2.41 21.47 -37.73
CA GLU A 60 3.13 21.27 -36.48
C GLU A 60 2.72 22.28 -35.41
N ILE A 61 2.44 23.54 -35.78
CA ILE A 61 1.85 24.52 -34.87
C ILE A 61 0.52 24.00 -34.31
N LEU A 62 -0.30 23.37 -35.15
CA LEU A 62 -1.60 22.81 -34.75
C LEU A 62 -1.42 21.63 -33.80
N VAL A 63 -0.48 20.72 -34.10
CA VAL A 63 -0.14 19.58 -33.22
C VAL A 63 0.32 20.05 -31.85
N VAL A 64 1.28 20.98 -31.79
CA VAL A 64 1.81 21.50 -30.51
C VAL A 64 0.75 22.23 -29.71
N SER A 65 -0.10 23.01 -30.38
CA SER A 65 -1.17 23.74 -29.71
C SER A 65 -2.22 22.79 -29.13
N ASN A 66 -2.52 21.68 -29.82
CA ASN A 66 -3.41 20.64 -29.29
C ASN A 66 -2.80 19.90 -28.10
N LEU A 67 -1.50 19.59 -28.14
CA LEU A 67 -0.81 18.97 -27.01
C LEU A 67 -0.83 19.87 -25.77
N LEU A 68 -0.58 21.17 -25.94
CA LEU A 68 -0.69 22.15 -24.86
C LEU A 68 -2.12 22.22 -24.31
N LYS A 69 -3.14 22.22 -25.18
CA LYS A 69 -4.53 22.29 -24.75
C LYS A 69 -4.94 21.06 -23.92
N ILE A 70 -4.60 19.86 -24.39
CA ILE A 70 -4.89 18.60 -23.68
C ILE A 70 -4.21 18.59 -22.31
N GLU A 71 -2.97 19.03 -22.23
CA GLU A 71 -2.24 19.00 -20.97
C GLU A 71 -2.74 20.07 -19.99
N LYS A 72 -3.07 21.26 -20.49
CA LYS A 72 -3.73 22.30 -19.69
C LYS A 72 -5.09 21.84 -19.15
N GLU A 73 -5.89 21.14 -19.97
CA GLU A 73 -7.16 20.55 -19.52
C GLU A 73 -6.95 19.49 -18.44
N LYS A 74 -5.92 18.64 -18.56
CA LYS A 74 -5.55 17.67 -17.52
C LYS A 74 -5.14 18.35 -16.22
N GLN A 75 -4.32 19.39 -16.29
CA GLN A 75 -3.90 20.12 -15.10
C GLN A 75 -5.06 20.84 -14.43
N GLN A 76 -5.95 21.48 -15.20
CA GLN A 76 -7.20 22.06 -14.69
C GLN A 76 -8.10 21.00 -14.04
N GLN A 77 -8.21 19.79 -14.62
CA GLN A 77 -8.96 18.71 -13.98
C GLN A 77 -8.31 18.21 -12.69
N LEU A 78 -6.98 18.17 -12.61
CA LEU A 78 -6.25 17.81 -11.39
C LEU A 78 -6.41 18.89 -10.30
N GLU A 79 -6.37 20.16 -10.67
CA GLU A 79 -6.63 21.30 -9.78
C GLU A 79 -8.07 21.29 -9.30
N LEU A 80 -9.05 21.10 -10.19
CA LEU A 80 -10.46 20.95 -9.81
C LEU A 80 -10.69 19.73 -8.91
N LYS A 81 -9.97 18.62 -9.10
CA LYS A 81 -10.01 17.45 -8.20
C LYS A 81 -9.35 17.76 -6.85
N ARG A 82 -8.26 18.51 -6.81
CA ARG A 82 -7.59 18.97 -5.57
C ARG A 82 -8.46 19.95 -4.82
N ASP A 83 -9.05 20.93 -5.50
CA ASP A 83 -9.97 21.91 -4.92
C ASP A 83 -11.26 21.25 -4.44
N LYS A 84 -11.80 20.27 -5.17
CA LYS A 84 -12.89 19.44 -4.67
C LYS A 84 -12.48 18.64 -3.43
N ARG A 85 -11.29 18.06 -3.37
CA ARG A 85 -10.79 17.37 -2.17
C ARG A 85 -10.58 18.32 -0.98
N LEU A 86 -10.09 19.53 -1.22
CA LEU A 86 -9.85 20.54 -0.18
C LEU A 86 -11.15 21.19 0.30
N LYS A 87 -12.11 21.43 -0.59
CA LYS A 87 -13.47 21.89 -0.23
C LYS A 87 -14.26 20.78 0.46
N ASN A 88 -14.13 19.53 -0.01
CA ASN A 88 -14.62 18.33 0.69
C ASN A 88 -13.79 17.94 1.92
N ALA A 89 -12.83 18.75 2.37
CA ALA A 89 -12.18 18.59 3.68
C ALA A 89 -12.57 19.72 4.65
N LYS A 90 -13.21 20.78 4.14
CA LYS A 90 -13.61 21.98 4.90
C LYS A 90 -15.13 22.19 4.97
N ASP A 91 -15.93 21.30 4.39
CA ASP A 91 -17.39 21.39 4.43
C ASP A 91 -17.93 20.77 5.74
N PRO A 92 -18.51 21.54 6.66
CA PRO A 92 -19.05 21.03 7.92
C PRO A 92 -20.25 20.07 7.74
N ASN A 93 -20.73 19.86 6.51
CA ASN A 93 -21.79 18.89 6.19
C ASN A 93 -21.30 17.49 5.77
N ILE A 94 -19.98 17.22 5.77
CA ILE A 94 -19.43 15.89 5.43
C ILE A 94 -19.81 14.84 6.48
N ASP A 95 -20.02 15.22 7.73
CA ASP A 95 -20.46 14.28 8.76
C ASP A 95 -21.83 13.65 8.43
N LYS A 96 -22.67 14.32 7.64
CA LYS A 96 -23.95 13.76 7.14
C LYS A 96 -23.81 12.89 5.89
N LYS A 97 -22.68 12.94 5.17
CA LYS A 97 -22.42 12.17 3.94
C LYS A 97 -21.31 11.13 4.05
N ARG A 98 -20.66 10.97 5.20
CA ARG A 98 -19.89 9.73 5.47
C ARG A 98 -20.88 8.58 5.40
N SER A 99 -20.68 7.69 4.43
CA SER A 99 -21.43 6.44 4.38
C SER A 99 -21.26 5.76 5.75
N ILE A 100 -22.26 5.00 6.19
CA ILE A 100 -22.11 4.16 7.40
C ILE A 100 -20.81 3.35 7.31
N ALA A 101 -20.44 2.91 6.09
CA ALA A 101 -19.18 2.25 5.81
C ALA A 101 -17.95 3.11 6.16
N ASP A 102 -17.88 4.37 5.71
CA ASP A 102 -16.73 5.25 5.98
C ASP A 102 -16.55 5.52 7.48
N ARG A 103 -17.65 5.69 8.21
CA ARG A 103 -17.61 5.86 9.67
C ARG A 103 -17.10 4.61 10.37
N VAL A 104 -17.53 3.43 9.92
CA VAL A 104 -17.05 2.14 10.45
C VAL A 104 -15.57 1.93 10.13
N PHE A 105 -15.13 2.26 8.90
CA PHE A 105 -13.71 2.19 8.52
C PHE A 105 -12.84 3.09 9.40
N GLU A 106 -13.28 4.33 9.65
CA GLU A 106 -12.52 5.28 10.43
C GLU A 106 -12.51 4.92 11.93
N ALA A 107 -13.65 4.50 12.49
CA ALA A 107 -13.72 4.00 13.86
C ALA A 107 -12.81 2.78 14.09
N ASN A 108 -12.75 1.85 13.14
CA ASN A 108 -11.85 0.70 13.22
C ASN A 108 -10.38 1.14 13.11
N ARG A 109 -10.08 2.08 12.22
CA ARG A 109 -8.73 2.63 12.10
C ARG A 109 -8.29 3.32 13.40
N ASP A 110 -9.20 3.99 14.08
CA ASP A 110 -8.93 4.62 15.37
C ASP A 110 -8.67 3.59 16.48
N LYS A 111 -9.43 2.48 16.52
CA LYS A 111 -9.15 1.35 17.44
C LYS A 111 -7.74 0.78 17.22
N ILE A 112 -7.34 0.59 15.96
CA ILE A 112 -6.07 -0.02 15.58
C ILE A 112 -4.87 0.93 15.77
N ARG A 113 -5.07 2.25 15.80
CA ARG A 113 -3.98 3.23 15.90
C ARG A 113 -3.11 3.07 17.14
N LYS A 114 -3.69 2.60 18.25
CA LYS A 114 -3.02 2.44 19.54
C LYS A 114 -1.85 1.45 19.52
N TYR A 115 -1.85 0.50 18.57
CA TYR A 115 -0.79 -0.50 18.45
C TYR A 115 0.49 0.08 17.85
N GLN A 116 1.65 -0.44 18.24
CA GLN A 116 2.92 -0.06 17.62
C GLN A 116 3.00 -0.65 16.19
N GLY A 117 3.66 0.05 15.27
CA GLY A 117 3.93 -0.48 13.92
C GLY A 117 5.33 -1.10 13.82
N ILE A 118 5.54 -1.98 12.85
CA ILE A 118 6.85 -2.56 12.51
C ILE A 118 7.68 -1.67 11.55
N GLY A 119 7.07 -0.64 10.96
CA GLY A 119 7.74 0.29 10.05
C GLY A 119 7.44 0.03 8.57
N LEU A 120 6.30 -0.59 8.27
CA LEU A 120 5.72 -0.59 6.92
C LEU A 120 5.04 0.77 6.66
N ASP A 121 5.77 1.68 6.01
CA ASP A 121 5.30 3.03 5.68
C ASP A 121 4.48 3.09 4.38
N ASP A 122 3.49 2.19 4.23
CA ASP A 122 2.52 2.24 3.14
C ASP A 122 1.08 2.40 3.67
N SER A 123 0.33 3.30 3.06
CA SER A 123 -1.10 3.53 3.31
C SER A 123 -1.89 2.24 3.21
N ASP A 124 -1.57 1.42 2.20
CA ASP A 124 -2.32 0.23 1.84
C ASP A 124 -2.02 -0.95 2.78
N ALA A 125 -0.95 -0.87 3.58
CA ALA A 125 -0.52 -1.90 4.54
C ALA A 125 -0.63 -1.45 6.00
N PHE A 126 -1.40 -0.38 6.29
CA PHE A 126 -1.51 0.19 7.64
C PHE A 126 -2.02 -0.82 8.68
N GLU A 127 -3.06 -1.58 8.35
CA GLU A 127 -3.66 -2.59 9.25
C GLU A 127 -2.65 -3.70 9.56
N ILE A 128 -1.93 -4.20 8.56
CA ILE A 128 -0.88 -5.23 8.71
C ILE A 128 0.28 -4.71 9.55
N ASN A 129 0.74 -3.48 9.29
CA ASN A 129 1.83 -2.87 10.03
C ASN A 129 1.54 -2.86 11.55
N LYS A 130 0.29 -2.53 11.90
CA LYS A 130 -0.19 -2.47 13.29
C LYS A 130 -0.46 -3.85 13.87
N LEU A 131 -1.03 -4.76 13.08
CA LEU A 131 -1.31 -6.14 13.50
C LEU A 131 -0.03 -6.88 13.84
N TYR A 132 0.97 -6.85 12.95
CA TYR A 132 2.25 -7.49 13.22
C TYR A 132 2.97 -6.85 14.40
N GLY A 133 2.83 -5.53 14.59
CA GLY A 133 3.37 -4.87 15.78
C GLY A 133 2.67 -5.28 17.08
N ALA A 134 1.35 -5.54 17.03
CA ALA A 134 0.61 -6.10 18.16
C ALA A 134 1.07 -7.52 18.51
N VAL A 135 1.35 -8.36 17.50
CA VAL A 135 1.89 -9.71 17.71
C VAL A 135 3.34 -9.65 18.22
N LYS A 136 4.14 -8.70 17.74
CA LYS A 136 5.49 -8.47 18.28
C LYS A 136 5.46 -8.04 19.74
N PHE A 137 4.51 -7.17 20.12
CA PHE A 137 4.30 -6.83 21.52
C PHE A 137 3.90 -8.06 22.35
N PHE A 138 3.07 -8.93 21.80
CA PHE A 138 2.70 -10.18 22.45
C PHE A 138 3.90 -11.11 22.66
N GLU A 139 4.75 -11.27 21.65
CA GLU A 139 5.96 -12.10 21.72
C GLU A 139 6.94 -11.61 22.78
N VAL A 140 7.09 -10.30 22.96
CA VAL A 140 8.02 -9.77 23.97
C VAL A 140 7.44 -9.89 25.39
N ASN A 141 6.16 -9.61 25.58
CA ASN A 141 5.59 -9.42 26.93
C ASN A 141 4.88 -10.66 27.50
N TYR A 142 4.21 -11.46 26.67
CA TYR A 142 3.35 -12.57 27.12
C TYR A 142 3.89 -13.94 26.73
N TRP A 143 4.56 -14.06 25.59
CA TRP A 143 5.08 -15.35 25.12
C TRP A 143 6.07 -16.04 26.07
N PRO A 144 7.05 -15.36 26.71
CA PRO A 144 7.99 -16.04 27.61
C PRO A 144 7.30 -16.71 28.81
N PHE A 145 6.23 -16.08 29.30
CA PHE A 145 5.38 -16.63 30.35
C PHE A 145 4.61 -17.87 29.86
N MET A 146 3.95 -17.76 28.70
CA MET A 146 3.25 -18.88 28.08
C MET A 146 4.19 -20.05 27.77
N GLU A 147 5.38 -19.79 27.25
CA GLU A 147 6.36 -20.81 26.90
C GLU A 147 6.80 -21.60 28.14
N LYS A 148 6.94 -20.96 29.29
CA LYS A 148 7.23 -21.63 30.57
C LYS A 148 6.12 -22.60 30.98
N ILE A 149 4.86 -22.21 30.80
CA ILE A 149 3.70 -23.07 31.07
C ILE A 149 3.64 -24.22 30.06
N LEU A 150 3.76 -23.92 28.77
CA LEU A 150 3.77 -24.90 27.69
C LEU A 150 4.91 -25.92 27.84
N ARG A 151 6.09 -25.52 28.31
CA ARG A 151 7.22 -26.41 28.64
C ARG A 151 6.88 -27.40 29.76
N ARG A 152 6.03 -27.02 30.70
CA ARG A 152 5.59 -27.86 31.83
C ARG A 152 4.52 -28.86 31.38
N ILE A 153 3.59 -28.43 30.54
CA ILE A 153 2.50 -29.24 30.00
C ILE A 153 3.01 -30.22 28.93
N TYR A 154 3.82 -29.71 28.00
CA TYR A 154 4.41 -30.45 26.89
C TYR A 154 5.94 -30.52 27.06
N PRO A 155 6.44 -31.44 27.90
CA PRO A 155 7.89 -31.59 28.12
C PRO A 155 8.61 -32.16 26.90
N SER A 156 7.89 -32.83 25.98
CA SER A 156 8.46 -33.30 24.72
C SER A 156 8.72 -32.14 23.77
N ARG A 157 9.96 -32.04 23.27
CA ARG A 157 10.35 -31.02 22.27
C ARG A 157 9.73 -31.24 20.89
N TYR A 158 9.18 -32.42 20.64
CA TYR A 158 8.74 -32.87 19.32
C TYR A 158 7.22 -33.11 19.23
N SER A 159 6.48 -32.86 20.31
CA SER A 159 5.05 -33.17 20.36
C SER A 159 4.32 -32.10 21.16
N GLY A 160 3.28 -31.54 20.55
CA GLY A 160 2.36 -30.59 21.17
C GLY A 160 2.12 -29.34 20.31
N PRO A 161 1.03 -28.61 20.62
CA PRO A 161 0.66 -27.37 19.93
C PRO A 161 1.72 -26.27 20.11
N ARG A 162 2.62 -26.42 21.09
CA ARG A 162 3.78 -25.57 21.29
C ARG A 162 4.64 -25.41 20.04
N VAL A 163 5.04 -26.50 19.38
CA VAL A 163 6.00 -26.43 18.26
C VAL A 163 5.39 -25.72 17.05
N SER A 164 4.11 -25.98 16.77
CA SER A 164 3.39 -25.32 15.68
C SER A 164 3.17 -23.84 15.97
N MET A 165 2.76 -23.48 17.19
CA MET A 165 2.55 -22.08 17.59
C MET A 165 3.86 -21.29 17.61
N GLU A 166 4.93 -21.88 18.16
CA GLU A 166 6.25 -21.23 18.26
C GLU A 166 6.84 -20.93 16.88
N ASN A 167 6.79 -21.90 15.96
CA ASN A 167 7.26 -21.68 14.59
C ASN A 167 6.44 -20.61 13.86
N ARG A 168 5.11 -20.66 13.96
CA ARG A 168 4.21 -19.64 13.36
C ARG A 168 4.47 -18.25 13.94
N LEU A 169 4.63 -18.15 15.26
CA LEU A 169 4.96 -16.89 15.93
C LEU A 169 6.28 -16.32 15.40
N PHE A 170 7.31 -17.14 15.30
CA PHE A 170 8.62 -16.72 14.83
C PHE A 170 8.64 -16.30 13.36
N GLU A 171 7.85 -16.94 12.51
CA GLU A 171 7.66 -16.49 11.12
C GLU A 171 7.07 -15.07 11.02
N ILE A 172 6.29 -14.66 12.02
CA ILE A 172 5.58 -13.38 12.10
C ILE A 172 6.38 -12.31 12.85
N THR A 173 7.23 -12.68 13.82
CA THR A 173 7.90 -11.71 14.70
C THR A 173 9.40 -11.58 14.49
N ILE A 174 10.11 -12.66 14.13
CA ILE A 174 11.58 -12.63 14.03
C ILE A 174 11.99 -11.79 12.83
N THR A 175 12.69 -10.70 13.08
CA THR A 175 13.21 -9.84 12.02
C THR A 175 14.46 -10.46 11.40
N GLY A 176 14.42 -10.70 10.09
CA GLY A 176 15.59 -11.13 9.31
C GLY A 176 16.60 -10.00 9.07
N PRO A 177 17.66 -10.26 8.27
CA PRO A 177 18.67 -9.25 7.93
C PRO A 177 18.09 -8.00 7.25
N ASP A 178 16.95 -8.16 6.57
CA ASP A 178 16.24 -7.08 5.90
C ASP A 178 15.43 -6.18 6.85
N GLY A 179 15.42 -6.49 8.15
CA GLY A 179 14.70 -5.76 9.20
C GLY A 179 13.21 -6.10 9.34
N PHE A 180 12.71 -7.07 8.57
CA PHE A 180 11.29 -7.47 8.58
C PHE A 180 11.11 -8.98 8.81
N PRO A 181 9.96 -9.41 9.35
CA PRO A 181 9.61 -10.81 9.48
C PRO A 181 9.47 -11.56 8.15
N PRO A 182 9.81 -12.86 8.08
CA PRO A 182 9.66 -13.70 6.90
C PRO A 182 8.29 -13.60 6.24
N GLY A 183 7.22 -13.62 7.05
CA GLY A 183 5.83 -13.49 6.57
C GLY A 183 5.53 -12.19 5.82
N LEU A 184 6.30 -11.12 6.05
CA LEU A 184 6.12 -9.81 5.41
C LEU A 184 7.06 -9.54 4.23
N ILE A 185 8.08 -10.37 4.01
CA ILE A 185 9.09 -10.14 2.96
C ILE A 185 8.43 -10.09 1.58
N LYS A 186 7.50 -11.01 1.30
CA LYS A 186 6.79 -11.07 0.02
C LYS A 186 5.91 -9.84 -0.20
N LEU A 187 5.12 -9.44 0.80
CA LEU A 187 4.30 -8.24 0.74
C LEU A 187 5.15 -6.98 0.53
N ARG A 188 6.25 -6.82 1.28
CA ARG A 188 7.19 -5.70 1.14
C ARG A 188 7.78 -5.63 -0.27
N THR A 189 8.16 -6.77 -0.83
CA THR A 189 8.72 -6.85 -2.18
C THR A 189 7.70 -6.39 -3.23
N MET A 190 6.43 -6.76 -3.06
CA MET A 190 5.33 -6.30 -3.92
C MET A 190 5.05 -4.80 -3.77
N LEU A 191 5.10 -4.26 -2.54
CA LEU A 191 4.91 -2.82 -2.26
C LEU A 191 6.00 -1.95 -2.89
N ASN A 192 7.24 -2.45 -2.94
CA ASN A 192 8.39 -1.76 -3.51
C ASN A 192 8.48 -1.86 -5.04
N ARG A 193 7.73 -2.78 -5.68
CA ARG A 193 7.76 -2.97 -7.14
C ARG A 193 6.81 -1.99 -7.83
N LEU A 194 7.30 -1.35 -8.90
CA LEU A 194 6.48 -0.54 -9.81
C LEU A 194 6.53 -1.15 -11.23
N PRO A 195 5.40 -1.28 -11.94
CA PRO A 195 4.02 -0.95 -11.54
C PRO A 195 3.43 -1.94 -10.52
N ARG A 196 2.52 -1.47 -9.67
CA ARG A 196 1.86 -2.28 -8.62
C ARG A 196 0.69 -3.09 -9.21
N GLU A 197 0.70 -4.39 -8.98
CA GLU A 197 -0.45 -5.26 -9.24
C GLU A 197 -1.36 -5.30 -8.00
N TYR A 198 -2.38 -4.45 -7.97
CA TYR A 198 -3.27 -4.31 -6.82
C TYR A 198 -4.00 -5.61 -6.42
N SER A 199 -4.38 -6.45 -7.39
CA SER A 199 -5.04 -7.73 -7.09
C SER A 199 -4.11 -8.73 -6.41
N SER A 200 -2.85 -8.80 -6.85
CA SER A 200 -1.83 -9.66 -6.23
C SER A 200 -1.47 -9.16 -4.82
N LEU A 201 -1.41 -7.83 -4.65
CA LEU A 201 -1.16 -7.19 -3.36
C LEU A 201 -2.28 -7.47 -2.35
N GLU A 202 -3.54 -7.31 -2.75
CA GLU A 202 -4.70 -7.54 -1.88
C GLU A 202 -4.76 -9.00 -1.40
N ARG A 203 -4.46 -9.96 -2.26
CA ARG A 203 -4.38 -11.39 -1.90
C ARG A 203 -3.29 -11.66 -0.87
N GLU A 204 -2.11 -11.06 -1.05
CA GLU A 204 -1.01 -11.24 -0.09
C GLU A 204 -1.33 -10.55 1.24
N THR A 205 -1.95 -9.37 1.21
CA THR A 205 -2.44 -8.67 2.41
C THR A 205 -3.44 -9.55 3.18
N GLN A 206 -4.43 -10.12 2.49
CA GLN A 206 -5.41 -11.03 3.11
C GLN A 206 -4.73 -12.27 3.71
N ARG A 207 -3.77 -12.86 2.99
CA ARG A 207 -3.00 -14.00 3.49
C ARG A 207 -2.27 -13.66 4.80
N CYS A 208 -1.54 -12.54 4.86
CA CYS A 208 -0.84 -12.13 6.07
C CYS A 208 -1.80 -11.91 7.26
N ILE A 209 -2.99 -11.36 7.00
CA ILE A 209 -4.01 -11.18 8.04
C ILE A 209 -4.53 -12.54 8.54
N LEU A 210 -4.79 -13.49 7.62
CA LEU A 210 -5.24 -14.84 7.97
C LEU A 210 -4.20 -15.61 8.78
N ASP A 211 -2.92 -15.55 8.37
CA ASP A 211 -1.83 -16.24 9.06
C ASP A 211 -1.72 -15.77 10.53
N VAL A 212 -1.86 -14.46 10.77
CA VAL A 212 -1.90 -13.90 12.13
C VAL A 212 -3.20 -14.28 12.86
N SER A 213 -4.33 -14.23 12.19
CA SER A 213 -5.63 -14.61 12.76
C SER A 213 -5.61 -16.03 13.29
N PHE A 214 -5.14 -16.97 12.49
CA PHE A 214 -5.07 -18.38 12.87
C PHE A 214 -4.14 -18.60 14.05
N LEU A 215 -2.97 -17.95 14.07
CA LEU A 215 -2.08 -18.01 15.23
C LEU A 215 -2.76 -17.50 16.51
N LEU A 216 -3.44 -16.35 16.45
CA LEU A 216 -4.10 -15.76 17.62
C LEU A 216 -5.26 -16.63 18.12
N HIS A 217 -6.01 -17.26 17.21
CA HIS A 217 -7.06 -18.22 17.58
C HIS A 217 -6.48 -19.51 18.17
N ASP A 218 -5.40 -20.06 17.61
CA ASP A 218 -4.72 -21.22 18.17
C ASP A 218 -4.26 -20.93 19.60
N ILE A 219 -3.65 -19.76 19.82
CA ILE A 219 -3.26 -19.30 21.15
C ILE A 219 -4.48 -19.15 22.06
N PHE A 220 -5.55 -18.50 21.58
CA PHE A 220 -6.75 -18.27 22.36
C PHE A 220 -7.46 -19.57 22.76
N ASP A 221 -7.51 -20.56 21.88
CA ASP A 221 -8.11 -21.87 22.13
C ASP A 221 -7.27 -22.70 23.11
N GLU A 222 -5.94 -22.50 23.15
CA GLU A 222 -5.03 -23.21 24.07
C GLU A 222 -4.97 -22.57 25.47
N LEU A 223 -5.20 -21.27 25.62
CA LEU A 223 -5.12 -20.61 26.94
C LEU A 223 -6.08 -21.21 28.01
N PRO A 224 -7.33 -21.60 27.70
CA PRO A 224 -8.23 -22.27 28.64
C PRO A 224 -7.73 -23.63 29.14
N THR A 225 -6.98 -24.39 28.33
CA THR A 225 -6.49 -25.73 28.72
C THR A 225 -5.54 -25.63 29.92
N PHE A 226 -4.82 -24.51 30.04
CA PHE A 226 -3.91 -24.25 31.17
C PHE A 226 -4.66 -24.13 32.51
N ASN A 227 -5.91 -23.67 32.49
CA ASN A 227 -6.77 -23.60 33.67
C ASN A 227 -7.36 -24.97 34.02
N GLU A 228 -7.76 -25.75 33.03
CA GLU A 228 -8.40 -27.06 33.22
C GLU A 228 -7.42 -28.12 33.76
N GLU A 229 -6.16 -28.06 33.36
CA GLU A 229 -5.15 -29.03 33.81
C GLU A 229 -4.68 -28.80 35.26
N GLY A 230 -5.11 -27.71 35.93
CA GLY A 230 -4.77 -27.45 37.34
C GLY A 230 -3.28 -27.17 37.58
N ILE A 231 -2.56 -26.80 36.52
CA ILE A 231 -1.10 -26.68 36.47
C ILE A 231 -0.62 -25.30 36.97
N LEU A 232 -1.52 -24.32 37.03
CA LEU A 232 -1.20 -22.94 37.39
C LEU A 232 -0.92 -22.78 38.88
N VAL A 233 0.17 -22.08 39.19
CA VAL A 233 0.42 -21.56 40.54
C VAL A 233 -0.48 -20.34 40.76
N LYS A 234 -0.90 -20.05 42.00
CA LYS A 234 -1.80 -18.91 42.31
C LYS A 234 -1.30 -17.56 41.77
N ASP A 235 0.02 -17.39 41.65
CA ASP A 235 0.65 -16.17 41.12
C ASP A 235 0.68 -16.12 39.58
N GLU A 236 0.41 -17.23 38.89
CA GLU A 236 0.39 -17.36 37.42
C GLU A 236 -1.02 -17.16 36.83
N ILE A 237 -2.07 -17.06 37.66
CA ILE A 237 -3.46 -16.87 37.21
C ILE A 237 -3.67 -15.46 36.63
N LYS A 238 -3.17 -14.42 37.31
CA LYS A 238 -3.35 -13.03 36.85
C LYS A 238 -2.66 -12.75 35.50
N PRO A 239 -1.37 -13.12 35.30
CA PRO A 239 -0.72 -12.94 34.00
C PRO A 239 -1.41 -13.73 32.87
N LEU A 240 -2.02 -14.88 33.18
CA LEU A 240 -2.78 -15.64 32.20
C LEU A 240 -4.06 -14.92 31.80
N GLU A 241 -4.83 -14.40 32.76
CA GLU A 241 -6.04 -13.61 32.49
C GLU A 241 -5.71 -12.37 31.66
N GLU A 242 -4.63 -11.65 31.98
CA GLU A 242 -4.14 -10.51 31.21
C GLU A 242 -3.76 -10.91 29.77
N THR A 243 -3.16 -12.09 29.58
CA THR A 243 -2.80 -12.61 28.26
C THR A 243 -4.04 -12.94 27.44
N VAL A 244 -5.04 -13.59 28.05
CA VAL A 244 -6.34 -13.91 27.42
C VAL A 244 -7.06 -12.63 27.01
N GLU A 245 -7.13 -11.65 27.92
CA GLU A 245 -7.76 -10.35 27.65
C GLU A 245 -7.05 -9.61 26.51
N TYR A 246 -5.71 -9.63 26.49
CA TYR A 246 -4.95 -9.00 25.42
C TYR A 246 -5.22 -9.66 24.07
N VAL A 247 -5.15 -11.00 23.97
CA VAL A 247 -5.41 -11.73 22.72
C VAL A 247 -6.84 -11.51 22.25
N HIS A 248 -7.82 -11.57 23.15
CA HIS A 248 -9.22 -11.27 22.83
C HIS A 248 -9.42 -9.84 22.32
N THR A 249 -8.79 -8.86 22.98
CA THR A 249 -8.84 -7.45 22.56
C THR A 249 -8.25 -7.24 21.17
N VAL A 250 -7.12 -7.89 20.87
CA VAL A 250 -6.51 -7.85 19.53
C VAL A 250 -7.43 -8.50 18.50
N LEU A 251 -8.03 -9.66 18.80
CA LEU A 251 -8.96 -10.32 17.88
C LEU A 251 -10.21 -9.45 17.60
N ASP A 252 -10.76 -8.76 18.60
CA ASP A 252 -11.90 -7.85 18.42
C ASP A 252 -11.52 -6.56 17.65
N ASP A 253 -10.43 -5.90 18.05
CA ASP A 253 -10.00 -4.64 17.43
C ASP A 253 -9.65 -4.78 15.94
N PHE A 254 -9.10 -5.94 15.55
CA PHE A 254 -8.79 -6.26 14.16
C PHE A 254 -9.91 -7.02 13.43
N ARG A 255 -11.05 -7.29 14.08
CA ARG A 255 -12.21 -8.03 13.52
C ARG A 255 -11.84 -9.43 13.03
N LEU A 256 -10.99 -10.10 13.77
CA LEU A 256 -10.47 -11.43 13.45
C LEU A 256 -11.32 -12.53 14.12
N MET A 257 -12.29 -12.20 14.96
CA MET A 257 -13.12 -13.16 15.71
C MET A 257 -13.75 -14.26 14.84
N ASP A 258 -14.22 -13.90 13.64
CA ASP A 258 -14.88 -14.84 12.71
C ASP A 258 -13.90 -15.59 11.79
N LEU A 259 -12.64 -15.16 11.74
CA LEU A 259 -11.61 -15.71 10.85
C LEU A 259 -10.86 -16.87 11.52
N LYS A 260 -11.57 -17.97 11.73
CA LYS A 260 -11.00 -19.22 12.27
C LYS A 260 -10.56 -20.17 11.16
N GLU A 261 -9.47 -20.89 11.39
CA GLU A 261 -9.04 -21.96 10.49
C GLU A 261 -10.12 -23.05 10.51
N SER A 262 -10.76 -23.33 9.36
CA SER A 262 -11.74 -24.41 9.29
C SER A 262 -10.99 -25.73 9.54
N LYS A 263 -11.19 -26.35 10.71
CA LYS A 263 -10.63 -27.67 11.09
C LYS A 263 -11.23 -28.83 10.26
N LEU A 264 -11.46 -28.63 8.96
CA LEU A 264 -12.00 -29.62 8.01
C LEU A 264 -10.91 -30.41 7.27
N LYS A 265 -9.65 -30.36 7.71
CA LYS A 265 -8.53 -31.10 7.10
C LYS A 265 -7.99 -32.28 7.91
N GLU A 266 -8.74 -32.77 8.90
CA GLU A 266 -8.46 -34.05 9.55
C GLU A 266 -9.69 -34.97 9.45
N ARG A 267 -9.82 -35.63 8.30
CA ARG A 267 -10.52 -36.91 8.14
C ARG A 267 -9.74 -37.77 7.16
#